data_AF-A0A3R7CV44-F1
#
_entry.id   AF-A0A3R7CV44-F1
#
_cell.length_a   1.000
_cell.length_b   1.000
_cell.length_c   1.000
_cell.angle_alpha   90.00
_cell.angle_beta   90.00
_cell.angle_gamma   90.00
#
_symmetry.space_group_name_H-M   'P 1'
#
loop_
_entity.id
_entity.type
_entity.pdbx_description
1 polymer ?
#
loop_
_entity_poly.entity_id
_entity_poly.type
_entity_poly.pdbx_seq_one_letter_code
_entity_poly.pdbx_strand_id
1 'polypeptide(L)'
;MENSRKSNILLILIPITIAIFIIAFTSFYFISQSATNQPISQVIPKPTLTPTPIPTTKTYTNSEYGFMVTYPIEGIVFDIQKSKPGKCGNLIKKENQDIRIDNLFIVKVTNWTNTLNDFLKSKGALDEYELIPLQNTGADAAFEVGPLKKDVEYAVGFPPLMYIESIYKKGDYIFMTSYSPTMEKAGGCLNPAHLDQTKYPMYYDESWNIKNNIKFF
;
A
#
# COMPACT_ATOMS: atom_id res chain seq x y z
N MET A 1 87.56 -2.79 -24.07
CA MET A 1 87.39 -2.60 -22.61
C MET A 1 85.98 -2.08 -22.30
N GLU A 2 84.93 -2.84 -22.61
CA GLU A 2 83.54 -2.32 -22.55
C GLU A 2 82.59 -3.17 -21.68
N ASN A 3 82.97 -4.39 -21.31
CA ASN A 3 82.20 -5.24 -20.40
C ASN A 3 82.43 -4.94 -18.91
N SER A 4 83.43 -4.12 -18.56
CA SER A 4 83.73 -3.78 -17.16
C SER A 4 82.86 -2.64 -16.60
N ARG A 5 82.37 -1.72 -17.46
CA ARG A 5 81.54 -0.58 -17.02
C ARG A 5 80.07 -0.94 -16.73
N LYS A 6 79.50 -1.95 -17.41
CA LYS A 6 78.10 -2.38 -17.18
C LYS A 6 77.94 -3.15 -15.86
N SER A 7 78.98 -3.82 -15.39
CA SER A 7 78.95 -4.59 -14.13
C SER A 7 78.90 -3.68 -12.89
N ASN A 8 79.56 -2.51 -12.93
CA ASN A 8 79.59 -1.58 -11.79
C ASN A 8 78.27 -0.80 -11.61
N ILE A 9 77.53 -0.57 -12.69
CA ILE A 9 76.21 0.11 -12.62
C ILE A 9 75.15 -0.84 -12.05
N LEU A 10 75.22 -2.13 -12.40
CA LEU A 10 74.29 -3.15 -11.88
C LEU A 10 74.47 -3.40 -10.38
N LEU A 11 75.71 -3.35 -9.88
CA LEU A 11 76.04 -3.52 -8.45
C LEU A 11 75.58 -2.36 -7.55
N ILE A 12 75.32 -1.17 -8.12
CA ILE A 12 74.87 0.02 -7.37
C ILE A 12 73.33 0.12 -7.38
N LEU A 13 72.66 -0.31 -8.44
CA LEU A 13 71.20 -0.20 -8.56
C LEU A 13 70.46 -1.16 -7.62
N ILE A 14 70.95 -2.39 -7.47
CA ILE A 14 70.33 -3.41 -6.61
C ILE A 14 70.17 -2.95 -5.14
N PRO A 15 71.21 -2.46 -4.44
CA PRO A 15 71.06 -2.02 -3.04
C PRO A 15 70.17 -0.78 -2.89
N ILE A 16 70.12 0.11 -3.89
CA ILE A 16 69.24 1.29 -3.88
C ILE A 16 67.77 0.87 -3.96
N THR A 17 67.43 -0.07 -4.86
CA THR A 17 66.06 -0.61 -4.92
C THR A 17 65.65 -1.32 -3.64
N ILE A 18 66.55 -2.11 -3.03
CA ILE A 18 66.25 -2.81 -1.77
C ILE A 18 66.01 -1.80 -0.63
N ALA A 19 66.82 -0.73 -0.55
CA ALA A 19 66.64 0.33 0.44
C ALA A 19 65.28 1.05 0.29
N ILE A 20 64.85 1.35 -0.94
CA ILE A 20 63.55 1.97 -1.21
C ILE A 20 62.40 1.06 -0.76
N PHE A 21 62.48 -0.25 -1.05
CA PHE A 21 61.46 -1.20 -0.62
C PHE A 21 61.37 -1.35 0.91
N ILE A 22 62.51 -1.34 1.62
CA ILE A 22 62.53 -1.39 3.09
C ILE A 22 61.91 -0.12 3.70
N ILE A 23 62.19 1.06 3.15
CA ILE A 23 61.60 2.33 3.62
C ILE A 23 60.09 2.35 3.36
N ALA A 24 59.64 1.90 2.19
CA ALA A 24 58.21 1.83 1.88
C ALA A 24 57.46 0.86 2.82
N PHE A 25 58.05 -0.30 3.10
CA PHE A 25 57.44 -1.32 3.95
C PHE A 25 57.39 -0.89 5.43
N THR A 26 58.45 -0.25 5.94
CA THR A 26 58.44 0.27 7.33
C THR A 26 57.47 1.43 7.49
N SER A 27 57.38 2.33 6.52
CA SER A 27 56.41 3.44 6.52
C SER A 27 54.97 2.92 6.53
N PHE A 28 54.66 1.91 5.70
CA PHE A 28 53.33 1.30 5.67
C PHE A 28 52.99 0.59 6.98
N TYR A 29 53.94 -0.13 7.58
CA TYR A 29 53.75 -0.81 8.86
C TYR A 29 53.45 0.17 10.00
N PHE A 30 54.15 1.31 10.07
CA PHE A 30 53.89 2.35 11.08
C PHE A 30 52.53 3.03 10.86
N ILE A 31 52.12 3.27 9.61
CA ILE A 31 50.79 3.83 9.30
C ILE A 31 49.69 2.84 9.71
N SER A 32 49.87 1.55 9.41
CA SER A 32 48.91 0.51 9.78
C SER A 32 48.76 0.34 11.29
N GLN A 33 49.84 0.45 12.07
CA GLN A 33 49.76 0.41 13.54
C GLN A 33 49.18 1.68 14.15
N SER A 34 49.25 2.82 13.45
CA SER A 34 48.65 4.07 13.91
C SER A 34 47.13 4.11 13.69
N ALA A 35 46.61 3.31 12.75
CA ALA A 35 45.17 3.22 12.46
C ALA A 35 44.41 2.33 13.46
N THR A 36 45.09 1.40 14.16
CA THR A 36 44.45 0.43 15.08
C THR A 36 44.34 0.88 16.53
N ASN A 37 44.96 2.02 16.90
CA ASN A 37 44.97 2.51 18.29
C ASN A 37 44.08 3.74 18.52
N GLN A 38 43.00 3.91 17.74
CA GLN A 38 41.98 4.88 18.13
C GLN A 38 41.17 4.32 19.31
N PRO A 39 41.07 5.04 20.44
CA PRO A 39 40.22 4.61 21.55
C PRO A 39 38.78 4.57 21.06
N ILE A 40 38.12 3.41 21.22
CA ILE A 40 36.69 3.26 20.95
C ILE A 40 35.96 4.19 21.90
N SER A 41 35.60 5.38 21.40
CA SER A 41 34.68 6.27 22.10
C SER A 41 33.34 5.55 22.10
N GLN A 42 32.90 5.08 23.27
CA GLN A 42 31.55 4.56 23.44
C GLN A 42 30.58 5.72 23.19
N VAL A 43 30.12 5.82 21.94
CA VAL A 43 28.95 6.61 21.59
C VAL A 43 27.78 5.97 22.33
N ILE A 44 27.40 6.52 23.47
CA ILE A 44 26.09 6.24 24.06
C ILE A 44 25.08 6.68 22.99
N PRO A 45 24.28 5.78 22.39
CA PRO A 45 23.33 6.18 21.39
C PRO A 45 22.34 7.12 22.06
N LYS A 46 22.37 8.40 21.66
CA LYS A 46 21.24 9.32 21.87
C LYS A 46 20.00 8.57 21.39
N PRO A 47 18.90 8.50 22.15
CA PRO A 47 17.67 7.88 21.66
C PRO A 47 17.34 8.57 20.35
N THR A 48 17.51 7.82 19.26
CA THR A 48 17.02 8.22 17.97
C THR A 48 15.53 8.13 18.16
N LEU A 49 14.85 9.29 18.22
CA LEU A 49 13.41 9.31 18.04
C LEU A 49 13.20 8.65 16.68
N THR A 50 12.83 7.37 16.67
CA THR A 50 12.28 6.73 15.49
C THR A 50 11.21 7.69 15.01
N PRO A 51 11.29 8.27 13.80
CA PRO A 51 10.25 9.16 13.34
C PRO A 51 8.94 8.41 13.52
N THR A 52 8.02 8.99 14.28
CA THR A 52 6.68 8.42 14.42
C THR A 52 6.21 8.19 12.99
N PRO A 53 5.89 6.95 12.59
CA PRO A 53 5.44 6.69 11.23
C PRO A 53 4.27 7.66 10.98
N ILE A 54 4.44 8.54 9.99
CA ILE A 54 3.36 9.45 9.61
C ILE A 54 2.22 8.53 9.18
N PRO A 55 1.03 8.62 9.79
CA PRO A 55 -0.08 7.77 9.40
C PRO A 55 -0.35 7.99 7.91
N THR A 56 -0.19 6.95 7.10
CA THR A 56 -0.53 6.99 5.67
C THR A 56 -2.05 6.81 5.45
N THR A 57 -2.73 6.34 6.49
CA THR A 57 -4.17 6.05 6.50
C THR A 57 -4.89 6.78 7.63
N LYS A 58 -6.17 7.02 7.44
CA LYS A 58 -7.12 7.45 8.46
C LYS A 58 -8.37 6.59 8.45
N THR A 59 -9.14 6.69 9.52
CA THR A 59 -10.36 5.90 9.71
C THR A 59 -11.57 6.81 9.75
N TYR A 60 -12.59 6.46 8.96
CA TYR A 60 -13.94 7.01 9.09
C TYR A 60 -14.75 6.08 9.97
N THR A 61 -15.48 6.63 10.93
CA THR A 61 -16.36 5.87 11.82
C THR A 61 -17.79 6.32 11.61
N ASN A 62 -18.69 5.38 11.36
CA ASN A 62 -20.12 5.58 11.37
C ASN A 62 -20.71 4.94 12.62
N SER A 63 -20.94 5.77 13.65
CA SER A 63 -21.47 5.29 14.93
C SER A 63 -22.95 4.90 14.87
N GLU A 64 -23.71 5.39 13.88
CA GLU A 64 -25.12 5.03 13.71
C GLU A 64 -25.28 3.56 13.32
N TYR A 65 -24.42 3.08 12.42
CA TYR A 65 -24.46 1.71 11.92
C TYR A 65 -23.34 0.80 12.47
N GLY A 66 -22.51 1.31 13.40
CA GLY A 66 -21.49 0.52 14.09
C GLY A 66 -20.38 -0.01 13.17
N PHE A 67 -19.95 0.79 12.19
CA PHE A 67 -18.84 0.39 11.32
C PHE A 67 -17.77 1.46 11.18
N MET A 68 -16.58 1.04 10.80
CA MET A 68 -15.46 1.90 10.46
C MET A 68 -14.82 1.46 9.15
N VAL A 69 -14.19 2.41 8.45
CA VAL A 69 -13.42 2.13 7.25
C VAL A 69 -12.10 2.86 7.27
N THR A 70 -11.02 2.14 6.98
CA THR A 70 -9.66 2.69 6.85
C THR A 70 -9.35 2.99 5.40
N TYR A 71 -8.82 4.19 5.13
CA TYR A 71 -8.57 4.73 3.79
C TYR A 71 -7.43 5.78 3.83
N PRO A 72 -6.94 6.27 2.67
CA PRO A 72 -5.78 7.17 2.65
C PRO A 72 -5.99 8.48 3.37
N ILE A 73 -4.90 9.08 3.86
CA ILE A 73 -4.89 10.52 4.17
C ILE A 73 -4.73 11.34 2.89
N GLU A 74 -3.88 10.91 1.97
CA GLU A 74 -3.60 11.56 0.69
C GLU A 74 -3.77 10.58 -0.47
N GLY A 75 -4.11 11.10 -1.64
CA GLY A 75 -4.37 10.31 -2.83
C GLY A 75 -4.54 11.21 -4.04
N ILE A 76 -5.12 10.67 -5.10
CA ILE A 76 -5.51 11.48 -6.27
C ILE A 76 -6.94 11.95 -6.10
N VAL A 77 -7.11 13.27 -6.08
CA VAL A 77 -8.41 13.94 -5.92
C VAL A 77 -8.91 14.42 -7.28
N PHE A 78 -10.21 14.30 -7.51
CA PHE A 78 -10.85 14.84 -8.70
C PHE A 78 -11.22 16.31 -8.51
N ASP A 79 -10.79 17.19 -9.41
CA ASP A 79 -11.05 18.63 -9.40
C ASP A 79 -11.50 19.11 -10.77
N ILE A 80 -12.78 19.47 -10.92
CA ILE A 80 -13.40 20.09 -12.11
C ILE A 80 -12.72 19.65 -13.43
N GLN A 81 -12.67 18.32 -13.68
CA GLN A 81 -12.09 17.63 -14.85
C GLN A 81 -10.58 17.33 -14.86
N LYS A 82 -9.86 17.53 -13.76
CA LYS A 82 -8.45 17.14 -13.62
C LYS A 82 -8.23 16.32 -12.36
N SER A 83 -7.41 15.29 -12.48
CA SER A 83 -6.94 14.48 -11.36
C SER A 83 -5.61 15.04 -10.87
N LYS A 84 -5.47 15.27 -9.57
CA LYS A 84 -4.22 15.79 -8.96
C LYS A 84 -3.99 15.19 -7.56
N PRO A 85 -2.75 15.11 -7.07
CA PRO A 85 -2.48 14.80 -5.67
C PRO A 85 -3.21 15.73 -4.71
N GLY A 86 -3.70 15.20 -3.60
CA GLY A 86 -4.33 15.98 -2.54
C GLY A 86 -4.88 15.12 -1.40
N LYS A 87 -5.56 15.77 -0.46
CA LYS A 87 -6.08 15.12 0.75
C LYS A 87 -7.40 14.40 0.47
N CYS A 88 -7.53 13.19 1.00
CA CYS A 88 -8.77 12.42 0.98
C CYS A 88 -9.69 12.78 2.15
N GLY A 89 -10.93 12.29 2.11
CA GLY A 89 -12.02 12.41 3.08
C GLY A 89 -12.73 13.75 3.10
N ASN A 90 -12.74 14.48 1.98
CA ASN A 90 -13.50 15.73 1.86
C ASN A 90 -14.95 15.51 1.40
N LEU A 91 -15.29 14.29 0.98
CA LEU A 91 -16.60 13.95 0.43
C LEU A 91 -17.19 12.73 1.14
N ILE A 92 -17.29 12.82 2.46
CA ILE A 92 -18.04 11.84 3.27
C ILE A 92 -19.47 12.37 3.45
N LYS A 93 -20.44 11.70 2.85
CA LYS A 93 -21.84 12.15 2.83
C LYS A 93 -22.81 10.99 2.96
N LYS A 94 -23.87 11.18 3.74
CA LYS A 94 -25.02 10.28 3.78
C LYS A 94 -26.11 10.86 2.88
N GLU A 95 -26.49 10.13 1.84
CA GLU A 95 -27.57 10.47 0.92
C GLU A 95 -28.53 9.28 0.90
N ASN A 96 -29.70 9.42 1.52
CA ASN A 96 -30.66 8.31 1.74
C ASN A 96 -30.03 7.13 2.51
N GLN A 97 -30.00 5.96 1.86
CA GLN A 97 -29.43 4.70 2.35
C GLN A 97 -27.96 4.51 1.93
N ASP A 98 -27.38 5.48 1.23
CA ASP A 98 -26.03 5.42 0.71
C ASP A 98 -25.11 6.30 1.55
N ILE A 99 -24.01 5.72 2.02
CA ILE A 99 -22.94 6.42 2.71
C ILE A 99 -21.76 6.47 1.76
N ARG A 100 -21.55 7.63 1.16
CA ARG A 100 -20.42 7.91 0.29
C ARG A 100 -19.20 8.21 1.15
N ILE A 101 -18.10 7.51 0.87
CA ILE A 101 -16.79 7.78 1.46
C ILE A 101 -15.87 8.17 0.32
N ASP A 102 -15.78 9.49 0.09
CA ASP A 102 -15.06 10.06 -1.04
C ASP A 102 -15.54 9.55 -2.41
N ASN A 103 -14.70 9.60 -3.44
CA ASN A 103 -14.92 8.90 -4.70
C ASN A 103 -14.24 7.50 -4.67
N LEU A 104 -14.03 6.96 -3.46
CA LEU A 104 -13.40 5.67 -3.25
C LEU A 104 -14.48 4.57 -3.34
N PHE A 105 -15.55 4.68 -2.55
CA PHE A 105 -16.65 3.71 -2.56
C PHE A 105 -17.90 4.26 -1.87
N ILE A 106 -19.03 3.57 -2.09
CA ILE A 106 -20.32 3.81 -1.46
C ILE A 106 -20.67 2.58 -0.64
N VAL A 107 -21.15 2.80 0.58
CA VAL A 107 -21.78 1.78 1.43
C VAL A 107 -23.28 1.98 1.40
N LYS A 108 -24.00 1.06 0.75
CA LYS A 108 -25.45 1.01 0.76
C LYS A 108 -25.94 0.18 1.93
N VAL A 109 -26.84 0.73 2.75
CA VAL A 109 -27.40 0.08 3.93
C VAL A 109 -28.86 -0.29 3.68
N THR A 110 -29.25 -1.53 3.96
CA THR A 110 -30.61 -2.01 3.73
C THR A 110 -31.07 -2.85 4.92
N ASN A 111 -32.31 -2.62 5.38
CA ASN A 111 -32.92 -3.42 6.44
C ASN A 111 -33.17 -4.85 5.95
N TRP A 112 -32.69 -5.83 6.70
CA TRP A 112 -32.85 -7.26 6.43
C TRP A 112 -32.62 -8.09 7.69
N THR A 113 -33.68 -8.72 8.17
CA THR A 113 -33.68 -9.47 9.44
C THR A 113 -33.23 -10.93 9.28
N ASN A 114 -33.30 -11.48 8.07
CA ASN A 114 -32.92 -12.87 7.79
C ASN A 114 -31.41 -13.02 7.59
N THR A 115 -30.94 -14.23 7.24
CA THR A 115 -29.50 -14.49 7.07
C THR A 115 -28.95 -13.81 5.80
N LEU A 116 -27.61 -13.69 5.72
CA LEU A 116 -26.95 -13.22 4.50
C LEU A 116 -27.20 -14.15 3.31
N ASN A 117 -27.23 -15.47 3.54
CA ASN A 117 -27.52 -16.43 2.49
C ASN A 117 -28.95 -16.27 1.94
N ASP A 118 -29.93 -15.98 2.80
CA ASP A 118 -31.30 -15.69 2.36
C ASP A 118 -31.35 -14.43 1.50
N PHE A 119 -30.59 -13.39 1.89
CA PHE A 119 -30.47 -12.17 1.08
C PHE A 119 -29.88 -12.48 -0.29
N LEU A 120 -28.74 -13.17 -0.34
CA LEU A 120 -28.05 -13.53 -1.58
C LEU A 120 -28.92 -14.41 -2.48
N LYS A 121 -29.65 -15.38 -1.89
CA LYS A 121 -30.61 -16.21 -2.61
C LYS A 121 -31.75 -15.38 -3.19
N SER A 122 -32.30 -14.43 -2.43
CA SER A 122 -33.35 -13.53 -2.91
C SER A 122 -32.92 -12.63 -4.07
N LYS A 123 -31.61 -12.42 -4.23
CA LYS A 123 -31.01 -11.67 -5.33
C LYS A 123 -30.57 -12.52 -6.52
N GLY A 124 -30.70 -13.87 -6.45
CA GLY A 124 -30.14 -14.78 -7.46
C GLY A 124 -28.61 -14.92 -7.39
N ALA A 125 -27.95 -14.26 -6.43
CA ALA A 125 -26.50 -14.13 -6.41
C ALA A 125 -25.76 -15.44 -6.08
N LEU A 126 -26.37 -16.32 -5.27
CA LEU A 126 -25.74 -17.58 -4.86
C LEU A 126 -25.42 -18.49 -6.05
N ASP A 127 -26.26 -18.46 -7.08
CA ASP A 127 -26.12 -19.32 -8.24
C ASP A 127 -25.20 -18.69 -9.29
N GLU A 128 -25.18 -17.36 -9.38
CA GLU A 128 -24.50 -16.61 -10.43
C GLU A 128 -23.05 -16.22 -10.10
N TYR A 129 -22.71 -15.98 -8.83
CA TYR A 129 -21.41 -15.42 -8.45
C TYR A 129 -20.53 -16.40 -7.66
N GLU A 130 -19.22 -16.30 -7.86
CA GLU A 130 -18.26 -16.82 -6.90
C GLU A 130 -18.25 -15.92 -5.65
N LEU A 131 -18.60 -16.48 -4.50
CA LEU A 131 -18.67 -15.74 -3.24
C LEU A 131 -17.53 -16.17 -2.33
N ILE A 132 -16.66 -15.22 -1.98
CA ILE A 132 -15.45 -15.48 -1.20
C ILE A 132 -15.70 -15.02 0.24
N PRO A 133 -15.71 -15.93 1.24
CA PRO A 133 -15.97 -15.54 2.63
C PRO A 133 -14.94 -14.54 3.14
N LEU A 134 -15.40 -13.49 3.80
CA LEU A 134 -14.55 -12.49 4.44
C LEU A 134 -14.47 -12.73 5.94
N GLN A 135 -13.23 -12.79 6.43
CA GLN A 135 -12.94 -13.02 7.84
C GLN A 135 -12.50 -11.74 8.54
N ASN A 136 -12.57 -11.74 9.87
CA ASN A 136 -12.12 -10.64 10.73
C ASN A 136 -12.80 -9.29 10.40
N THR A 137 -14.06 -9.31 9.99
CA THR A 137 -14.82 -8.10 9.63
C THR A 137 -15.64 -7.55 10.80
N GLY A 138 -15.94 -8.36 11.82
CA GLY A 138 -16.88 -8.02 12.90
C GLY A 138 -18.36 -8.11 12.49
N ALA A 139 -18.63 -8.45 11.23
CA ALA A 139 -19.97 -8.76 10.72
C ALA A 139 -20.40 -10.18 11.16
N ASP A 140 -21.71 -10.43 11.20
CA ASP A 140 -22.28 -11.76 11.46
C ASP A 140 -21.94 -12.73 10.33
N ALA A 141 -21.92 -12.22 9.09
CA ALA A 141 -21.46 -12.91 7.90
C ALA A 141 -20.99 -11.88 6.87
N ALA A 142 -20.03 -12.24 6.02
CA ALA A 142 -19.53 -11.35 4.98
C ALA A 142 -18.95 -12.12 3.80
N PHE A 143 -19.18 -11.61 2.60
CA PHE A 143 -18.64 -12.13 1.35
C PHE A 143 -18.09 -11.02 0.48
N GLU A 144 -16.97 -11.29 -0.19
CA GLU A 144 -16.57 -10.58 -1.40
C GLU A 144 -17.33 -11.19 -2.58
N VAL A 145 -17.84 -10.33 -3.45
CA VAL A 145 -18.53 -10.70 -4.68
C VAL A 145 -17.45 -10.85 -5.75
N GLY A 146 -17.12 -12.09 -6.06
CA GLY A 146 -16.15 -12.45 -7.08
C GLY A 146 -16.72 -12.36 -8.50
N PRO A 147 -16.06 -12.99 -9.48
CA PRO A 147 -16.57 -13.05 -10.84
C PRO A 147 -17.88 -13.86 -10.93
N LEU A 148 -18.59 -13.68 -12.05
CA LEU A 148 -19.65 -14.61 -12.43
C LEU A 148 -19.07 -16.01 -12.60
N LYS A 149 -19.83 -17.02 -12.19
CA LYS A 149 -19.49 -18.42 -12.48
C LYS A 149 -19.51 -18.67 -13.99
N LYS A 150 -18.73 -19.66 -14.42
CA LYS A 150 -18.74 -20.11 -15.81
C LYS A 150 -20.16 -20.53 -16.22
N ASP A 151 -20.51 -20.26 -17.47
CA ASP A 151 -21.75 -20.67 -18.12
C ASP A 151 -23.05 -20.05 -17.56
N VAL A 152 -22.94 -18.96 -16.79
CA VAL A 152 -24.11 -18.17 -16.39
C VAL A 152 -24.59 -17.34 -17.58
N GLU A 153 -25.67 -17.78 -18.22
CA GLU A 153 -26.44 -16.98 -19.17
C GLU A 153 -27.40 -16.07 -18.39
N TYR A 154 -27.14 -14.76 -18.39
CA TYR A 154 -28.08 -13.79 -17.84
C TYR A 154 -28.97 -13.27 -18.96
N ALA A 155 -30.29 -13.40 -18.78
CA ALA A 155 -31.27 -12.86 -19.70
C ALA A 155 -31.21 -11.32 -19.69
N VAL A 156 -31.11 -10.70 -20.87
CA VAL A 156 -31.19 -9.25 -21.17
C VAL A 156 -31.12 -8.31 -19.96
N GLY A 157 -29.92 -7.79 -19.66
CA GLY A 157 -29.71 -6.83 -18.57
C GLY A 157 -28.32 -6.92 -17.97
N PHE A 158 -28.15 -6.33 -16.78
CA PHE A 158 -26.96 -6.52 -15.96
C PHE A 158 -27.25 -7.59 -14.89
N PRO A 159 -26.30 -8.49 -14.60
CA PRO A 159 -26.45 -9.47 -13.54
C PRO A 159 -26.64 -8.79 -12.17
N PRO A 160 -27.35 -9.44 -11.22
CA PRO A 160 -27.59 -8.88 -9.90
C PRO A 160 -26.26 -8.63 -9.19
N LEU A 161 -26.12 -7.51 -8.49
CA LEU A 161 -24.89 -7.17 -7.76
C LEU A 161 -23.65 -6.86 -8.63
N MET A 162 -23.77 -6.65 -9.95
CA MET A 162 -22.65 -6.34 -10.86
C MET A 162 -21.64 -5.29 -10.35
N TYR A 163 -22.10 -4.28 -9.62
CA TYR A 163 -21.27 -3.18 -9.11
C TYR A 163 -20.95 -3.30 -7.62
N ILE A 164 -21.38 -4.37 -6.97
CA ILE A 164 -21.15 -4.61 -5.55
C ILE A 164 -19.85 -5.40 -5.41
N GLU A 165 -18.93 -4.90 -4.58
CA GLU A 165 -17.63 -5.55 -4.35
C GLU A 165 -17.70 -6.48 -3.15
N SER A 166 -18.40 -6.09 -2.09
CA SER A 166 -18.57 -6.93 -0.91
C SER A 166 -19.89 -6.66 -0.19
N ILE A 167 -20.36 -7.69 0.52
CA ILE A 167 -21.64 -7.70 1.21
C ILE A 167 -21.43 -8.21 2.63
N TYR A 168 -21.99 -7.48 3.59
CA TYR A 168 -21.88 -7.76 5.02
C TYR A 168 -23.27 -7.83 5.63
N LYS A 169 -23.42 -8.70 6.61
CA LYS A 169 -24.60 -8.83 7.45
C LYS A 169 -24.22 -8.48 8.88
N LYS A 170 -24.95 -7.53 9.48
CA LYS A 170 -24.77 -7.15 10.89
C LYS A 170 -26.13 -6.74 11.48
N GLY A 171 -26.60 -7.45 12.52
CA GLY A 171 -27.84 -7.09 13.22
C GLY A 171 -29.09 -7.23 12.35
N ASP A 172 -29.81 -6.16 12.05
CA ASP A 172 -30.96 -6.17 11.12
C ASP A 172 -30.62 -5.52 9.77
N TYR A 173 -29.34 -5.47 9.41
CA TYR A 173 -28.87 -4.74 8.23
C TYR A 173 -27.97 -5.57 7.33
N ILE A 174 -28.12 -5.31 6.03
CA ILE A 174 -27.19 -5.67 4.97
C ILE A 174 -26.45 -4.41 4.53
N PHE A 175 -25.13 -4.52 4.45
CA PHE A 175 -24.24 -3.48 3.94
C PHE A 175 -23.64 -3.97 2.65
N MET A 176 -23.83 -3.23 1.56
CA MET A 176 -23.23 -3.52 0.26
C MET A 176 -22.25 -2.41 -0.06
N THR A 177 -20.99 -2.78 -0.29
CA THR A 177 -19.97 -1.85 -0.77
C THR A 177 -19.98 -1.88 -2.29
N SER A 178 -19.86 -0.72 -2.90
CA SER A 178 -19.67 -0.59 -4.33
C SER A 178 -18.63 0.45 -4.59
N TYR A 179 -17.82 0.26 -5.62
CA TYR A 179 -16.99 1.33 -6.13
C TYR A 179 -17.87 2.53 -6.52
N SER A 180 -17.37 3.75 -6.33
CA SER A 180 -18.05 4.95 -6.81
C SER A 180 -17.44 5.46 -8.11
N PRO A 181 -18.00 5.07 -9.28
CA PRO A 181 -17.45 5.48 -10.58
C PRO A 181 -17.68 6.96 -10.89
N THR A 182 -18.55 7.63 -10.14
CA THR A 182 -18.93 9.00 -10.41
C THR A 182 -17.81 9.94 -9.99
N MET A 183 -16.93 10.29 -10.93
CA MET A 183 -16.08 11.49 -10.89
C MET A 183 -16.91 12.79 -10.86
N GLU A 184 -18.24 12.72 -10.75
CA GLU A 184 -19.15 13.86 -10.90
C GLU A 184 -19.00 14.92 -9.81
N LYS A 185 -18.45 14.57 -8.63
CA LYS A 185 -18.28 15.48 -7.51
C LYS A 185 -16.79 15.74 -7.24
N ALA A 186 -16.39 17.00 -7.45
CA ALA A 186 -15.05 17.46 -7.12
C ALA A 186 -14.76 17.30 -5.61
N GLY A 187 -13.50 16.98 -5.27
CA GLY A 187 -12.96 17.00 -3.91
C GLY A 187 -12.74 15.64 -3.24
N GLY A 188 -13.34 14.55 -3.74
CA GLY A 188 -13.11 13.19 -3.23
C GLY A 188 -11.92 12.49 -3.88
N CYS A 189 -11.22 11.65 -3.12
CA CYS A 189 -10.16 10.80 -3.65
C CYS A 189 -10.69 9.68 -4.54
N LEU A 190 -9.93 9.38 -5.59
CA LEU A 190 -10.18 8.33 -6.57
C LEU A 190 -9.51 7.03 -6.13
N ASN A 191 -10.15 5.91 -6.45
CA ASN A 191 -9.55 4.60 -6.24
C ASN A 191 -8.37 4.39 -7.22
N PRO A 192 -7.16 4.06 -6.72
CA PRO A 192 -5.98 3.90 -7.58
C PRO A 192 -6.07 2.83 -8.65
N ALA A 193 -6.93 1.82 -8.49
CA ALA A 193 -7.20 0.82 -9.51
C ALA A 193 -7.73 1.43 -10.84
N HIS A 194 -8.27 2.65 -10.79
CA HIS A 194 -8.84 3.36 -11.95
C HIS A 194 -7.97 4.53 -12.42
N LEU A 195 -6.78 4.70 -11.85
CA LEU A 195 -5.85 5.75 -12.24
C LEU A 195 -4.91 5.28 -13.36
N ASP A 196 -4.43 6.24 -14.16
CA ASP A 196 -3.33 6.00 -15.09
C ASP A 196 -2.05 5.70 -14.29
N GLN A 197 -1.62 4.44 -14.34
CA GLN A 197 -0.44 3.93 -13.63
C GLN A 197 0.86 4.61 -14.07
N THR A 198 0.94 5.05 -15.32
CA THR A 198 2.12 5.77 -15.84
C THR A 198 2.20 7.16 -15.24
N LYS A 199 1.04 7.80 -15.03
CA LYS A 199 0.94 9.15 -14.50
C LYS A 199 1.01 9.20 -12.97
N TYR A 200 0.54 8.15 -12.29
CA TYR A 200 0.42 8.10 -10.82
C TYR A 200 1.01 6.82 -10.21
N PRO A 201 2.25 6.43 -10.54
CA PRO A 201 2.81 5.13 -10.15
C PRO A 201 2.90 4.95 -8.63
N MET A 202 3.20 6.03 -7.88
CA MET A 202 3.33 6.01 -6.42
C MET A 202 2.03 5.64 -5.67
N TYR A 203 0.86 5.78 -6.30
CA TYR A 203 -0.43 5.48 -5.68
C TYR A 203 -0.95 4.07 -6.01
N TYR A 204 -0.28 3.35 -6.92
CA TYR A 204 -0.69 2.01 -7.36
C TYR A 204 -0.10 0.90 -6.48
N ASP A 205 1.11 1.10 -5.96
CA ASP A 205 1.80 0.16 -5.05
C ASP A 205 1.33 0.27 -3.59
N GLU A 206 0.62 1.36 -3.26
CA GLU A 206 -0.19 1.40 -2.07
C GLU A 206 -1.30 0.38 -2.28
N SER A 207 -1.13 -0.82 -1.72
CA SER A 207 -2.14 -1.89 -1.75
C SER A 207 -3.36 -1.46 -0.93
N TRP A 208 -4.14 -0.54 -1.48
CA TRP A 208 -5.46 -0.18 -1.01
C TRP A 208 -6.36 -1.37 -1.30
N ASN A 209 -6.32 -2.39 -0.44
CA ASN A 209 -7.37 -3.40 -0.41
C ASN A 209 -8.61 -2.76 0.22
N ILE A 210 -9.16 -1.76 -0.49
CA ILE A 210 -10.44 -1.12 -0.15
C ILE A 210 -11.52 -2.20 -0.13
N LYS A 211 -11.38 -3.18 -1.03
CA LYS A 211 -12.00 -4.50 -0.93
C LYS A 211 -11.66 -5.06 0.46
N ASN A 212 -12.67 -5.11 1.32
CA ASN A 212 -12.61 -5.72 2.66
C ASN A 212 -12.13 -4.81 3.81
N ASN A 213 -12.13 -3.48 3.60
CA ASN A 213 -11.71 -2.50 4.62
C ASN A 213 -12.81 -2.06 5.60
N ILE A 214 -14.06 -2.47 5.43
CA ILE A 214 -15.10 -2.19 6.43
C ILE A 214 -14.98 -3.16 7.61
N LYS A 215 -14.97 -2.60 8.82
CA LYS A 215 -14.96 -3.34 10.09
C LYS A 215 -16.13 -2.90 10.95
N PHE A 216 -16.82 -3.85 11.56
CA PHE A 216 -17.96 -3.61 12.44
C PHE A 216 -17.55 -3.80 13.90
N PHE A 217 -18.18 -3.04 14.79
CA PHE A 217 -17.97 -3.08 16.24
C PHE A 217 -19.29 -3.13 17.00
#